data_AF-V5F067-F1
#
_entry.id   AF-V5F067-F1
#
_cell.length_a   1.000
_cell.length_b   1.000
_cell.length_c   1.000
_cell.angle_alpha   90.00
_cell.angle_beta   90.00
_cell.angle_gamma   90.00
#
_symmetry.space_group_name_H-M   'P 1'
#
loop_
_entity.id
_entity.type
_entity.pdbx_description
1 polymer ?
#
loop_
_entity_poly.entity_id
_entity_poly.type
_entity_poly.pdbx_seq_one_letter_code
_entity_poly.pdbx_strand_id
1 'polypeptide(L)'
;MANEKRLVRPQYNLKSERDLRKLLDDAGLPTSGDREKLVERHRQWINIWNANLDSTKARRSAAQLRKDLAAWERTKTSAKDHSAHVDRQKTTWVKTNKSQFDDLIQKAKMGASKDKKLRDAAGSEADSAQQPTTIHGTHEGQNPNSESQPHVITSSPALPEAGTDLMAAVRSDS
;
A
#
# COMPACT_ATOMS: atom_id res chain seq x y z
N MET A 1 37.05 -22.14 3.16
CA MET A 1 35.85 -21.31 3.36
C MET A 1 36.28 -19.85 3.31
N ALA A 2 36.11 -19.19 2.16
CA ALA A 2 36.72 -17.89 1.88
C ALA A 2 35.63 -16.83 1.67
N ASN A 3 35.12 -16.27 2.76
CA ASN A 3 34.67 -14.89 2.85
C ASN A 3 34.16 -14.67 4.28
N GLU A 4 35.01 -14.16 5.17
CA GLU A 4 34.56 -13.60 6.47
C GLU A 4 34.56 -12.07 6.44
N LYS A 5 34.87 -11.49 5.27
CA LYS A 5 35.00 -10.04 5.09
C LYS A 5 33.65 -9.43 4.73
N ARG A 6 33.40 -8.24 5.29
CA ARG A 6 32.21 -7.43 4.99
C ARG A 6 32.23 -7.05 3.52
N LEU A 7 31.09 -7.20 2.85
CA LEU A 7 30.96 -6.86 1.43
C LEU A 7 30.72 -5.35 1.30
N VAL A 8 31.51 -4.70 0.44
CA VAL A 8 31.34 -3.28 0.12
C VAL A 8 30.40 -3.14 -1.06
N ARG A 9 29.47 -2.18 -0.97
CA ARG A 9 28.53 -1.88 -2.05
C ARG A 9 29.27 -1.18 -3.20
N PRO A 10 29.35 -1.78 -4.41
CA PRO A 10 29.96 -1.12 -5.55
C PRO A 10 29.05 -0.03 -6.11
N GLN A 11 29.63 0.92 -6.86
CA GLN A 11 28.86 1.89 -7.63
C GLN A 11 28.29 1.23 -8.90
N TYR A 12 27.01 0.87 -8.87
CA TYR A 12 26.36 0.07 -9.91
C TYR A 12 26.31 0.76 -11.28
N ASN A 13 26.16 2.09 -11.31
CA ASN A 13 26.05 2.86 -12.54
C ASN A 13 27.29 2.71 -13.44
N LEU A 14 28.47 2.50 -12.86
CA LEU A 14 29.73 2.36 -13.59
C LEU A 14 30.05 0.92 -13.97
N LYS A 15 29.31 -0.07 -13.47
CA LYS A 15 29.55 -1.49 -13.78
C LYS A 15 28.80 -1.90 -15.03
N SER A 16 29.43 -2.64 -15.93
CA SER A 16 28.69 -3.23 -17.06
C SER A 16 27.78 -4.36 -16.57
N GLU A 17 26.80 -4.76 -17.38
CA GLU A 17 25.95 -5.91 -17.04
C GLU A 17 26.76 -7.21 -16.88
N ARG A 18 27.81 -7.37 -17.70
CA ARG A 18 28.77 -8.47 -17.58
C ARG A 18 29.43 -8.50 -16.20
N ASP A 19 29.86 -7.35 -15.69
CA ASP A 19 30.50 -7.27 -14.37
C ASP A 19 29.51 -7.57 -13.23
N LEU A 20 28.24 -7.18 -13.40
CA LEU A 20 27.18 -7.52 -12.45
C LEU A 20 26.91 -9.03 -12.41
N ARG A 21 26.86 -9.69 -13.57
CA ARG A 21 26.72 -11.15 -13.64
C ARG A 21 27.90 -11.84 -12.98
N LYS A 22 29.12 -11.35 -13.18
CA LYS A 22 30.31 -11.89 -12.49
C LYS A 22 30.21 -11.77 -10.97
N LEU A 23 29.81 -10.62 -10.43
CA LEU A 23 29.61 -10.44 -8.98
C LEU A 23 28.57 -11.39 -8.39
N LEU A 24 27.50 -11.68 -9.15
CA LEU A 24 26.48 -12.63 -8.74
C LEU A 24 26.98 -14.07 -8.83
N ASP A 25 27.74 -14.42 -9.87
CA ASP A 25 28.33 -15.74 -10.06
C ASP A 25 29.35 -16.06 -8.95
N ASP A 26 30.21 -15.10 -8.60
CA ASP A 26 31.15 -15.19 -7.47
C ASP A 26 30.41 -15.44 -6.14
N ALA A 27 29.18 -14.94 -6.00
CA ALA A 27 28.31 -15.18 -4.85
C ALA A 27 27.48 -16.47 -4.96
N GLY A 28 27.51 -17.17 -6.09
CA GLY A 28 26.68 -18.34 -6.39
C GLY A 28 25.19 -18.00 -6.50
N LEU A 29 24.87 -16.85 -7.10
CA LEU A 29 23.51 -16.33 -7.26
C LEU A 29 23.06 -16.40 -8.74
N PRO A 30 21.75 -16.50 -9.01
CA PRO A 30 21.24 -16.45 -10.38
C PRO A 30 21.63 -15.17 -11.11
N THR A 31 22.01 -15.28 -12.38
CA THR A 31 22.42 -14.18 -13.27
C THR A 31 21.34 -13.81 -14.29
N SER A 32 20.12 -14.34 -14.12
CA SER A 32 18.98 -14.07 -14.98
C SER A 32 18.29 -12.75 -14.65
N GLY A 33 17.66 -12.17 -15.67
CA GLY A 33 16.90 -10.92 -15.57
C GLY A 33 17.58 -9.74 -16.26
N ASP A 34 16.90 -8.60 -16.22
CA ASP A 34 17.43 -7.31 -16.66
C ASP A 34 18.50 -6.78 -15.69
N ARG A 35 19.22 -5.74 -16.14
CA ARG A 35 20.26 -5.08 -15.36
C ARG A 35 19.76 -4.61 -13.98
N GLU A 36 18.53 -4.12 -13.88
CA GLU A 36 17.95 -3.63 -12.62
C GLU A 36 17.79 -4.78 -11.61
N LYS A 37 17.28 -5.94 -12.05
CA LYS A 37 17.20 -7.15 -11.24
C LYS A 37 18.57 -7.63 -10.78
N LEU A 38 19.59 -7.60 -11.65
CA LEU A 38 20.96 -7.98 -11.25
C LEU A 38 21.51 -7.06 -10.16
N VAL A 39 21.33 -5.74 -10.34
CA VAL A 39 21.74 -4.74 -9.35
C VAL A 39 21.04 -4.98 -8.03
N GLU A 40 19.72 -5.12 -8.05
CA GLU A 40 18.90 -5.30 -6.86
C GLU A 40 19.24 -6.59 -6.10
N ARG A 41 19.38 -7.71 -6.82
CA ARG A 41 19.81 -8.99 -6.24
C ARG A 41 21.14 -8.86 -5.53
N HIS A 42 22.13 -8.24 -6.18
CA HIS A 42 23.44 -8.03 -5.57
C HIS A 42 23.38 -7.06 -4.38
N ARG A 43 22.56 -6.00 -4.47
CA ARG A 43 22.34 -5.05 -3.35
C ARG A 43 21.78 -5.75 -2.13
N GLN A 44 20.82 -6.63 -2.32
CA GLN A 44 20.18 -7.35 -1.24
C GLN A 44 21.10 -8.45 -0.68
N TRP A 45 21.87 -9.13 -1.53
CA TRP A 45 22.91 -10.06 -1.08
C TRP A 45 23.90 -9.40 -0.12
N ILE A 46 24.46 -8.24 -0.49
CA ILE A 46 25.36 -7.47 0.38
C ILE A 46 24.68 -7.14 1.70
N ASN A 47 23.41 -6.73 1.67
CA ASN A 47 22.65 -6.37 2.87
C ASN A 47 22.52 -7.58 3.81
N ILE A 48 21.93 -8.68 3.35
CA ILE A 48 21.70 -9.87 4.20
C ILE A 48 23.00 -10.52 4.67
N TRP A 49 24.05 -10.44 3.85
CA TRP A 49 25.37 -10.95 4.19
C TRP A 49 26.01 -10.11 5.30
N ASN A 50 26.02 -8.80 5.14
CA ASN A 50 26.56 -7.89 6.15
C ASN A 50 25.75 -7.94 7.44
N ALA A 51 24.42 -8.06 7.34
CA ALA A 51 23.49 -8.26 8.45
C ALA A 51 23.69 -9.61 9.18
N ASN A 52 24.27 -10.60 8.50
CA ASN A 52 24.64 -11.88 9.10
C ASN A 52 25.98 -11.77 9.84
N LEU A 53 26.89 -10.93 9.36
CA LEU A 53 28.19 -10.70 10.00
C LEU A 53 28.08 -9.87 11.27
N ASP A 54 27.17 -8.90 11.31
CA ASP A 54 26.91 -8.06 12.49
C ASP A 54 25.89 -8.65 13.47
N SER A 55 25.28 -9.80 13.14
CA SER A 55 24.36 -10.48 14.05
C SER A 55 25.07 -10.99 15.30
N THR A 56 24.45 -10.77 16.47
CA THR A 56 24.86 -11.34 17.75
C THR A 56 24.43 -12.81 17.91
N LYS A 57 23.59 -13.30 17.00
CA LYS A 57 23.13 -14.70 16.96
C LYS A 57 24.10 -15.57 16.16
N ALA A 58 23.95 -16.89 16.27
CA ALA A 58 24.70 -17.83 15.45
C ALA A 58 24.55 -17.50 13.96
N ARG A 59 25.69 -17.42 13.25
CA ARG A 59 25.72 -17.02 11.85
C ARG A 59 25.02 -18.05 10.97
N ARG A 60 24.16 -17.56 10.08
CA ARG A 60 23.55 -18.39 9.04
C ARG A 60 24.58 -18.77 7.98
N SER A 61 24.39 -19.95 7.41
CA SER A 61 25.17 -20.43 6.27
C SER A 61 24.87 -19.65 4.99
N ALA A 62 25.81 -19.61 4.05
CA ALA A 62 25.59 -18.98 2.75
C ALA A 62 24.38 -19.57 2.01
N ALA A 63 24.12 -20.88 2.14
CA ALA A 63 22.96 -21.52 1.54
C ALA A 63 21.62 -20.99 2.09
N GLN A 64 21.54 -20.76 3.41
CA GLN A 64 20.35 -20.16 4.03
C GLN A 64 20.16 -18.71 3.56
N LEU A 65 21.22 -17.92 3.50
CA LEU A 65 21.14 -16.54 2.99
C LEU A 65 20.63 -16.49 1.55
N ARG A 66 21.05 -17.42 0.68
CA ARG A 66 20.52 -17.51 -0.69
C ARG A 66 19.03 -17.87 -0.73
N LYS A 67 18.56 -18.76 0.16
CA LYS A 67 17.13 -19.07 0.29
C LYS A 67 16.32 -17.86 0.74
N ASP A 68 16.84 -17.10 1.70
CA ASP A 68 16.19 -15.88 2.20
C ASP A 68 16.13 -14.80 1.11
N LEU A 69 17.20 -14.67 0.31
CA LEU A 69 17.21 -13.80 -0.86
C LEU A 69 16.14 -14.21 -1.88
N ALA A 70 16.04 -15.50 -2.20
CA ALA A 70 15.03 -16.01 -3.14
C ALA A 70 13.60 -15.88 -2.60
N ALA A 71 13.40 -15.97 -1.28
CA ALA A 71 12.11 -15.67 -0.65
C ALA A 71 11.76 -14.19 -0.78
N TRP A 72 12.72 -13.31 -0.51
CA TRP A 72 12.55 -11.87 -0.65
C TRP A 72 12.23 -11.45 -2.09
N GLU A 73 12.90 -12.02 -3.09
CA GLU A 73 12.62 -11.75 -4.50
C GLU A 73 11.17 -12.12 -4.87
N ARG A 74 10.68 -13.28 -4.41
CA ARG A 74 9.30 -13.72 -4.63
C ARG A 74 8.27 -12.78 -3.98
N THR A 75 8.49 -12.39 -2.73
CA THR A 75 7.60 -11.45 -2.05
C THR A 75 7.53 -10.11 -2.78
N LYS A 76 8.67 -9.63 -3.29
CA LYS A 76 8.73 -8.36 -4.02
C LYS A 76 7.95 -8.41 -5.34
N THR A 77 8.08 -9.50 -6.11
CA THR A 77 7.31 -9.65 -7.35
C THR A 77 5.82 -9.75 -7.06
N SER A 78 5.42 -10.57 -6.07
CA SER A 78 4.01 -10.70 -5.71
C SER A 78 3.40 -9.39 -5.21
N ALA A 79 4.13 -8.60 -4.42
CA ALA A 79 3.65 -7.29 -3.97
C ALA A 79 3.41 -6.31 -5.13
N LYS A 80 4.31 -6.31 -6.13
CA LYS A 80 4.15 -5.47 -7.33
C LYS A 80 2.92 -5.90 -8.14
N ASP A 81 2.71 -7.20 -8.30
CA ASP A 81 1.57 -7.76 -9.03
C ASP A 81 0.24 -7.48 -8.30
N HIS A 82 0.22 -7.61 -6.97
CA HIS A 82 -0.94 -7.26 -6.15
C HIS A 82 -1.28 -5.77 -6.24
N SER A 83 -0.28 -4.87 -6.17
CA SER A 83 -0.51 -3.43 -6.33
C SER A 83 -1.16 -3.13 -7.68
N ALA A 84 -0.59 -3.67 -8.77
CA ALA A 84 -1.13 -3.46 -10.10
C ALA A 84 -2.58 -4.00 -10.25
N HIS A 85 -2.89 -5.12 -9.60
CA HIS A 85 -4.23 -5.67 -9.55
C HIS A 85 -5.22 -4.74 -8.84
N VAL A 86 -4.86 -4.26 -7.64
CA VAL A 86 -5.69 -3.34 -6.85
C VAL A 86 -5.93 -2.03 -7.61
N ASP A 87 -4.91 -1.48 -8.27
CA ASP A 87 -5.04 -0.25 -9.07
C ASP A 87 -6.01 -0.43 -10.25
N ARG A 88 -5.95 -1.59 -10.91
CA ARG A 88 -6.90 -1.93 -11.99
C ARG A 88 -8.32 -2.08 -11.48
N GLN A 89 -8.50 -2.73 -10.32
CA GLN A 89 -9.82 -2.86 -9.68
C GLN A 89 -10.39 -1.49 -9.29
N LYS A 90 -9.58 -0.64 -8.65
CA LYS A 90 -9.98 0.73 -8.28
C LYS A 90 -10.42 1.53 -9.51
N THR A 91 -9.65 1.47 -10.59
CA THR A 91 -9.98 2.18 -11.83
C THR A 91 -11.30 1.71 -12.43
N THR A 92 -11.52 0.40 -12.44
CA THR A 92 -12.79 -0.19 -12.91
C THR A 92 -13.96 0.23 -12.02
N TRP A 93 -13.78 0.16 -10.69
CA TRP A 93 -14.80 0.54 -9.71
C TRP A 93 -15.24 1.99 -9.87
N VAL A 94 -14.29 2.92 -10.02
CA VAL A 94 -14.58 4.34 -10.25
C VAL A 94 -15.37 4.56 -11.54
N LYS A 95 -15.04 3.84 -12.61
CA LYS A 95 -15.74 3.94 -13.89
C LYS A 95 -17.16 3.42 -13.80
N THR A 96 -17.37 2.25 -13.20
CA THR A 96 -18.70 1.62 -13.10
C THR A 96 -19.64 2.39 -12.18
N ASN A 97 -19.13 3.04 -11.14
CA ASN A 97 -19.95 3.78 -10.16
C ASN A 97 -20.01 5.29 -10.43
N LYS A 98 -19.65 5.74 -11.65
CA LYS A 98 -19.55 7.15 -11.98
C LYS A 98 -20.85 7.94 -11.70
N SER A 99 -22.00 7.39 -12.06
CA SER A 99 -23.31 8.03 -11.80
C SER A 99 -23.55 8.24 -10.30
N GLN A 100 -23.27 7.23 -9.48
CA GLN A 100 -23.40 7.32 -8.01
C GLN A 100 -22.48 8.40 -7.43
N PHE A 101 -21.26 8.54 -7.96
CA PHE A 101 -20.37 9.64 -7.56
C PHE A 101 -20.93 11.00 -8.00
N ASP A 102 -21.43 11.10 -9.23
CA ASP A 102 -21.99 12.35 -9.77
C ASP A 102 -23.22 12.80 -8.95
N ASP A 103 -24.11 11.89 -8.55
CA ASP A 103 -25.28 12.16 -7.70
C ASP A 103 -24.86 12.67 -6.31
N LEU A 104 -23.86 12.05 -5.69
CA LEU A 104 -23.32 12.49 -4.41
C LEU A 104 -22.68 13.89 -4.50
N ILE A 105 -21.94 14.17 -5.58
CA ILE A 105 -21.35 15.49 -5.84
C ILE A 105 -22.46 16.54 -5.98
N GLN A 106 -23.54 16.24 -6.72
CA GLN A 106 -24.66 17.15 -6.86
C GLN A 106 -25.33 17.43 -5.50
N LYS A 107 -25.62 16.39 -4.72
CA LYS A 107 -26.23 16.53 -3.40
C LYS A 107 -25.37 17.38 -2.46
N ALA A 108 -24.04 17.19 -2.48
CA ALA A 108 -23.10 17.99 -1.71
C ALA A 108 -23.11 19.47 -2.15
N LYS A 109 -23.10 19.75 -3.45
CA LYS A 109 -23.18 21.12 -3.99
C LYS A 109 -24.48 21.83 -3.61
N MET A 110 -25.60 21.11 -3.65
CA MET A 110 -26.90 21.63 -3.22
C MET A 110 -26.90 21.97 -1.72
N GLY A 111 -26.33 21.10 -0.89
CA GLY A 111 -26.16 21.35 0.55
C GLY A 111 -25.29 22.58 0.85
N ALA A 112 -24.14 22.70 0.18
CA ALA A 112 -23.24 23.84 0.35
C ALA A 112 -23.88 25.17 -0.09
N SER A 113 -24.66 25.15 -1.17
CA SER A 113 -25.38 26.34 -1.64
C SER A 113 -26.48 26.75 -0.66
N LYS A 114 -27.16 25.78 -0.03
CA LYS A 114 -28.17 26.02 1.00
C LYS A 114 -27.55 26.61 2.26
N ASP A 115 -26.42 26.06 2.72
CA ASP A 115 -25.70 26.56 3.90
C ASP A 115 -25.15 27.98 3.67
N LYS A 116 -24.57 28.25 2.49
CA LYS A 116 -24.14 29.59 2.12
C LYS A 116 -25.30 30.58 2.13
N LYS A 117 -26.46 30.22 1.55
CA LYS A 117 -27.65 31.07 1.54
C LYS A 117 -28.19 31.36 2.95
N LEU A 118 -28.06 30.39 3.88
CA LEU A 118 -28.44 30.59 5.29
C LEU A 118 -27.43 31.50 6.02
N ARG A 119 -26.13 31.37 5.75
CA ARG A 119 -25.09 32.23 6.31
C ARG A 119 -25.14 33.66 5.77
N ASP A 120 -25.36 33.84 4.48
CA ASP A 120 -25.51 35.16 3.85
C ASP A 120 -26.82 35.85 4.32
N ALA A 121 -27.88 35.08 4.63
CA ALA A 121 -29.09 35.61 5.27
C ALA A 121 -28.89 36.00 6.75
N ALA A 122 -27.94 35.37 7.45
CA ALA A 122 -27.58 35.70 8.83
C ALA A 122 -26.47 36.77 8.95
N GLY A 123 -25.71 37.01 7.87
CA GLY A 123 -24.60 37.99 7.83
C GLY A 123 -25.01 39.43 7.51
N SER A 124 -26.27 39.69 7.16
CA SER A 124 -26.78 41.05 6.90
C SER A 124 -27.14 41.85 8.16
N GLU A 125 -26.89 41.34 9.38
CA GLU A 125 -27.10 42.08 10.64
C GLU A 125 -25.84 42.25 11.52
N ALA A 126 -24.63 42.13 10.96
CA ALA A 126 -23.44 42.46 11.73
C ALA A 126 -22.29 43.00 10.87
N ASP A 127 -22.41 44.26 10.44
CA ASP A 127 -21.22 45.11 10.25
C ASP A 127 -21.47 46.52 10.78
N SER A 128 -21.07 46.75 12.03
CA SER A 128 -20.61 48.05 12.52
C SER A 128 -19.72 47.88 13.75
N ALA A 129 -18.50 48.39 13.59
CA ALA A 129 -17.50 48.80 14.60
C ALA A 129 -16.34 47.85 14.95
N GLN A 130 -15.21 48.11 14.24
CA GLN A 130 -13.84 48.32 14.72
C GLN A 130 -12.95 47.12 15.18
N GLN A 131 -11.82 46.96 14.47
CA GLN A 131 -10.57 46.31 14.95
C GLN A 131 -9.77 47.29 15.85
N PRO A 132 -8.58 46.97 16.43
CA PRO A 132 -7.85 45.69 16.57
C PRO A 132 -7.35 45.41 18.02
N THR A 133 -6.94 44.18 18.36
CA THR A 133 -5.71 43.88 19.14
C THR A 133 -5.52 42.37 19.38
N THR A 134 -4.34 41.88 18.99
CA THR A 134 -3.47 40.88 19.67
C THR A 134 -3.92 40.47 21.08
N ILE A 135 -3.97 39.17 21.44
CA ILE A 135 -2.98 38.43 22.27
C ILE A 135 -3.19 36.90 22.15
N HIS A 136 -2.04 36.25 21.98
CA HIS A 136 -1.67 34.85 22.13
C HIS A 136 -2.02 34.23 23.52
N GLY A 137 -2.33 32.93 23.55
CA GLY A 137 -1.89 32.03 24.63
C GLY A 137 -2.93 31.45 25.60
N THR A 138 -2.94 30.11 25.67
CA THR A 138 -3.14 29.23 26.87
C THR A 138 -4.52 29.26 27.56
N HIS A 139 -5.18 28.16 27.97
CA HIS A 139 -4.73 26.93 28.65
C HIS A 139 -5.70 25.77 28.32
N GLU A 140 -5.22 24.51 28.20
CA GLU A 140 -5.43 23.40 29.16
C GLU A 140 -6.88 23.23 29.63
N GLY A 141 -7.51 22.06 29.64
CA GLY A 141 -7.03 20.69 29.56
C GLY A 141 -8.01 19.88 30.40
N GLN A 142 -8.60 18.82 29.83
CA GLN A 142 -9.04 17.65 30.59
C GLN A 142 -9.43 16.52 29.64
N ASN A 143 -8.53 15.54 29.62
CA ASN A 143 -8.75 14.17 29.21
C ASN A 143 -9.64 13.51 30.28
N PRO A 144 -10.59 12.62 29.90
CA PRO A 144 -10.25 11.23 30.13
C PRO A 144 -10.73 10.29 29.00
N ASN A 145 -9.76 9.60 28.43
CA ASN A 145 -9.72 8.15 28.22
C ASN A 145 -11.04 7.46 27.83
N SER A 146 -11.18 7.16 26.54
CA SER A 146 -11.97 6.03 26.05
C SER A 146 -11.31 5.48 24.78
N GLU A 147 -10.41 4.53 25.01
CA GLU A 147 -10.13 3.33 24.23
C GLU A 147 -10.58 3.35 22.75
N SER A 148 -9.67 3.76 21.87
CA SER A 148 -9.85 3.70 20.42
C SER A 148 -9.65 2.26 19.91
N GLN A 149 -10.74 1.55 19.68
CA GLN A 149 -10.69 0.35 18.83
C GLN A 149 -10.51 0.76 17.35
N PRO A 150 -9.64 0.08 16.58
CA PRO A 150 -9.56 0.29 15.14
C PRO A 150 -10.78 -0.35 14.47
N HIS A 151 -11.68 0.47 13.94
CA HIS A 151 -12.80 0.00 13.12
C HIS A 151 -12.23 -0.54 11.79
N VAL A 152 -12.17 -1.86 11.69
CA VAL A 152 -11.89 -2.58 10.45
C VAL A 152 -13.05 -2.34 9.48
N ILE A 153 -12.82 -1.60 8.40
CA ILE A 153 -13.77 -1.50 7.29
C ILE A 153 -13.68 -2.80 6.49
N THR A 154 -14.33 -3.85 6.99
CA THR A 154 -14.66 -5.04 6.20
C THR A 154 -16.04 -4.82 5.58
N SER A 155 -16.07 -4.23 4.40
CA SER A 155 -17.28 -4.21 3.57
C SER A 155 -17.02 -5.06 2.34
N SER A 156 -17.20 -6.37 2.50
CA SER A 156 -17.36 -7.32 1.40
C SER A 156 -18.82 -7.29 0.96
N PRO A 157 -19.17 -6.91 -0.27
CA PRO A 157 -20.56 -6.90 -0.72
C PRO A 157 -21.01 -8.31 -1.11
N ALA A 158 -22.10 -8.76 -0.50
CA ALA A 158 -22.76 -10.03 -0.75
C ALA A 158 -23.21 -10.16 -2.22
N LEU A 159 -22.97 -11.34 -2.81
CA LEU A 159 -23.52 -11.76 -4.09
C LEU A 159 -25.02 -12.05 -3.95
N PRO A 160 -25.89 -11.60 -4.88
CA PRO A 160 -27.27 -12.06 -4.92
C PRO A 160 -27.34 -13.49 -5.49
N GLU A 161 -27.93 -14.42 -4.72
CA GLU A 161 -28.33 -15.75 -5.19
C GLU A 161 -29.31 -15.62 -6.36
N ALA A 162 -28.93 -16.16 -7.52
CA ALA A 162 -29.84 -16.39 -8.62
C ALA A 162 -30.58 -17.72 -8.39
N GLY A 163 -31.90 -17.63 -8.16
CA GLY A 163 -32.77 -18.77 -7.97
C GLY A 163 -32.79 -19.68 -9.20
N THR A 164 -32.51 -20.96 -8.98
CA THR A 164 -32.78 -22.04 -9.94
C THR A 164 -34.22 -22.51 -9.75
N ASP A 165 -35.12 -21.98 -10.57
CA ASP A 165 -36.47 -22.50 -10.74
C ASP A 165 -36.42 -23.65 -11.75
N LEU A 166 -36.34 -24.89 -11.24
CA LEU A 166 -36.51 -26.11 -12.02
C LEU A 166 -37.89 -26.68 -11.67
N MET A 167 -38.86 -26.34 -12.52
CA MET A 167 -40.19 -26.96 -12.53
C MET A 167 -40.08 -28.48 -12.68
N ALA A 168 -40.54 -29.20 -11.66
CA ALA A 168 -40.97 -30.59 -11.78
C ALA A 168 -42.47 -30.63 -11.47
N ALA A 169 -43.29 -30.53 -12.52
CA ALA A 169 -44.72 -30.72 -12.45
C ALA A 169 -45.05 -32.22 -12.34
N VAL A 170 -45.92 -32.49 -11.38
CA VAL A 170 -46.50 -33.76 -10.95
C VAL A 170 -47.35 -34.45 -12.03
N ARG A 171 -47.47 -35.78 -11.91
CA ARG A 171 -48.65 -36.66 -12.18
C ARG A 171 -48.14 -38.11 -12.27
N SER A 172 -48.80 -39.16 -11.81
CA SER A 172 -49.90 -39.43 -10.87
C SER A 172 -49.96 -40.96 -10.74
N ASP A 173 -50.38 -41.40 -9.57
CA ASP A 173 -50.83 -42.71 -9.10
C ASP A 173 -51.50 -43.66 -10.14
N SER A 174 -51.07 -44.93 -10.16
CA SER A 174 -51.87 -46.17 -10.19
C SER A 174 -50.98 -47.41 -10.16
#